data_AF-A0A7W0GWF6-F1
#
_entry.id   AF-A0A7W0GWF6-F1
#
_cell.length_a   1.000
_cell.length_b   1.000
_cell.length_c   1.000
_cell.angle_alpha   90.00
_cell.angle_beta   90.00
_cell.angle_gamma   90.00
#
_symmetry.space_group_name_H-M   'P 1'
#
loop_
_entity.id
_entity.type
_entity.pdbx_description
1 polymer ?
#
loop_
_entity_poly.entity_id
_entity_poly.type
_entity_poly.pdbx_seq_one_letter_code
_entity_poly.pdbx_strand_id
1 'polypeptide(L)'
;YVGVGKKDGATVNDLVAILTKDVRIDRGRIGRVELRDGFALVEVPAQEAERVASALNGMTIRRKRVTARVDRGAARPARSPRPARRP
;
A
#
# COMPACT_ATOMS: atom_id res chain seq x y z
N TYR A 1 -2.14 -0.16 1.78
CA TYR A 1 -2.93 -0.41 0.55
C TYR A 1 -1.99 -0.69 -0.60
N VAL A 2 -2.25 -1.74 -1.37
CA VAL A 2 -1.52 -2.11 -2.58
C VAL A 2 -2.54 -2.26 -3.71
N GLY A 3 -2.37 -1.52 -4.81
CA GLY A 3 -3.28 -1.49 -5.97
C GLY A 3 -3.19 -2.74 -6.86
N VAL A 4 -3.01 -3.91 -6.26
CA VAL A 4 -2.93 -5.20 -6.94
C VAL A 4 -3.79 -6.18 -6.16
N GLY A 5 -4.66 -6.89 -6.85
CA GLY A 5 -5.60 -7.82 -6.22
C GLY A 5 -5.59 -9.20 -6.86
N LYS A 6 -6.56 -10.02 -6.44
CA LYS A 6 -6.75 -11.38 -6.96
C LYS A 6 -6.99 -11.40 -8.49
N LYS A 7 -7.69 -10.40 -9.03
CA LYS A 7 -7.92 -10.27 -10.49
C LYS A 7 -6.66 -9.97 -11.28
N ASP A 8 -5.67 -9.36 -10.63
CA ASP A 8 -4.34 -9.15 -11.22
C ASP A 8 -3.43 -10.38 -11.07
N GLY A 9 -3.93 -11.45 -10.46
CA GLY A 9 -3.18 -12.66 -10.15
C GLY A 9 -2.21 -12.50 -8.98
N ALA A 10 -2.37 -11.47 -8.14
CA ALA A 10 -1.60 -11.34 -6.92
C ALA A 10 -2.07 -12.37 -5.89
N THR A 11 -1.14 -12.87 -5.08
CA THR A 11 -1.42 -13.82 -4.01
C THR A 11 -0.79 -13.34 -2.70
N VAL A 12 -1.28 -13.85 -1.57
CA VAL A 12 -0.71 -13.53 -0.26
C VAL A 12 0.79 -13.85 -0.21
N ASN A 13 1.19 -15.01 -0.75
CA ASN A 13 2.60 -15.39 -0.80
C ASN A 13 3.45 -14.45 -1.67
N ASP A 14 2.90 -13.95 -2.78
CA ASP A 14 3.61 -13.00 -3.66
C ASP A 14 3.83 -11.66 -2.93
N LEU A 15 2.79 -11.14 -2.26
CA LEU A 15 2.90 -9.93 -1.46
C LEU A 15 3.92 -10.08 -0.33
N VAL A 16 3.87 -11.20 0.41
CA VAL A 16 4.82 -11.50 1.48
C VAL A 16 6.24 -11.64 0.93
N ALA A 17 6.42 -12.30 -0.22
CA ALA A 17 7.72 -12.48 -0.85
C ALA A 17 8.33 -11.14 -1.27
N ILE A 18 7.54 -10.25 -1.90
CA ILE A 18 8.00 -8.91 -2.30
C ILE A 18 8.37 -8.07 -1.09
N LEU A 19 7.53 -8.07 -0.05
CA LEU A 19 7.82 -7.33 1.19
C LEU A 19 9.11 -7.81 1.87
N THR A 20 9.32 -9.13 1.89
CA THR A 20 10.54 -9.72 2.45
C THR A 20 11.76 -9.42 1.58
N LYS A 21 11.60 -9.38 0.24
CA LYS A 21 12.70 -9.22 -0.72
C LYS A 21 13.13 -7.76 -0.89
N ASP A 22 12.18 -6.87 -1.17
CA ASP A 22 12.46 -5.46 -1.52
C ASP A 22 12.57 -4.57 -0.28
N VAL A 23 11.75 -4.83 0.74
CA VAL A 23 11.73 -4.01 1.96
C VAL A 23 12.55 -4.63 3.10
N ARG A 24 12.93 -5.92 2.97
CA ARG A 24 13.63 -6.69 4.00
C ARG A 24 12.88 -6.72 5.33
N ILE A 25 11.56 -6.83 5.26
CA ILE A 25 10.72 -7.04 6.44
C ILE A 25 10.65 -8.53 6.74
N ASP A 26 10.88 -8.89 7.99
CA ASP A 26 10.65 -10.24 8.49
C ASP A 26 9.18 -10.63 8.40
N ARG A 27 8.89 -11.86 7.97
CA ARG A 27 7.52 -12.38 7.91
C ARG A 27 6.82 -12.34 9.26
N GLY A 28 7.57 -12.47 10.37
CA GLY A 28 7.02 -12.34 11.72
C GLY A 28 6.56 -10.93 12.08
N ARG A 29 6.98 -9.90 11.35
CA ARG A 29 6.51 -8.52 11.50
C ARG A 29 5.32 -8.20 10.60
N ILE A 30 5.06 -9.02 9.59
CA ILE A 30 3.90 -8.88 8.72
C ILE A 30 2.69 -9.42 9.50
N GLY A 31 1.72 -8.55 9.74
CA GLY A 31 0.48 -8.90 10.42
C GLY A 31 -0.53 -9.54 9.48
N ARG A 32 -1.78 -9.10 9.58
CA ARG A 32 -2.85 -9.61 8.73
C ARG A 32 -2.67 -9.17 7.28
N VAL A 33 -2.89 -10.11 6.35
CA VAL A 33 -2.94 -9.83 4.92
C VAL A 33 -4.33 -10.11 4.40
N GLU A 34 -4.99 -9.08 3.86
CA GLU A 34 -6.29 -9.18 3.20
C GLU A 34 -6.13 -8.96 1.70
N LEU A 35 -6.35 -10.03 0.94
CA LEU A 35 -6.39 -9.97 -0.52
C LEU A 35 -7.83 -9.73 -0.97
N ARG A 36 -8.07 -8.63 -1.68
CA ARG A 36 -9.34 -8.31 -2.34
C ARG A 36 -9.20 -8.49 -3.85
N ASP A 37 -10.31 -8.37 -4.59
CA ASP A 37 -10.31 -8.60 -6.03
C ASP A 37 -9.44 -7.61 -6.80
N GLY A 38 -9.45 -6.32 -6.42
CA GLY A 38 -8.69 -5.26 -7.12
C GLY A 38 -7.54 -4.66 -6.32
N PHE A 39 -7.40 -5.00 -5.04
CA PHE A 39 -6.35 -4.46 -4.18
C PHE A 39 -6.02 -5.45 -3.05
N ALA A 40 -4.92 -5.18 -2.35
CA ALA A 40 -4.54 -5.91 -1.16
C ALA A 40 -4.21 -4.96 -0.01
N LEU A 41 -4.53 -5.38 1.20
CA LEU A 41 -4.16 -4.73 2.44
C LEU A 41 -3.20 -5.64 3.19
N VAL A 42 -2.09 -5.05 3.64
CA VAL A 42 -1.08 -5.74 4.42
C VAL A 42 -0.84 -4.89 5.65
N GLU A 43 -1.01 -5.48 6.81
CA GLU A 43 -0.70 -4.87 8.08
C GLU A 43 0.81 -5.01 8.36
N VAL A 44 1.48 -3.88 8.56
CA VAL A 44 2.91 -3.80 8.81
C VAL A 44 3.17 -2.77 9.90
N PRO A 45 4.32 -2.84 10.60
CA PRO A 45 4.68 -1.86 11.62
C PRO A 45 4.75 -0.45 11.01
N ALA A 46 4.25 0.56 11.74
CA ALA A 46 4.19 1.94 11.26
C ALA A 46 5.55 2.49 10.78
N GLN A 47 6.64 2.07 11.43
CA GLN A 47 8.03 2.43 11.10
C GLN A 47 8.43 1.96 9.69
N GLU A 48 7.92 0.81 9.26
CA GLU A 48 8.24 0.23 7.94
C GLU A 48 7.24 0.65 6.87
N ALA A 49 6.03 1.06 7.27
CA ALA A 49 4.93 1.30 6.35
C ALA A 49 5.27 2.32 5.25
N GLU A 50 5.91 3.45 5.60
CA GLU A 50 6.33 4.47 4.62
C GLU A 50 7.37 3.93 3.64
N ARG A 51 8.31 3.13 4.14
CA ARG A 51 9.36 2.49 3.34
C ARG A 51 8.76 1.48 2.37
N VAL A 52 7.83 0.64 2.85
CA VAL A 52 7.07 -0.31 2.03
C VAL A 52 6.33 0.40 0.90
N ALA A 53 5.57 1.45 1.23
CA ALA A 53 4.78 2.17 0.24
C ALA A 53 5.67 2.81 -0.83
N SER A 54 6.81 3.38 -0.44
CA SER A 54 7.75 4.01 -1.35
C SER A 54 8.45 2.99 -2.24
N ALA A 55 8.88 1.85 -1.68
CA ALA A 55 9.54 0.78 -2.43
C ALA A 55 8.60 0.11 -3.45
N LEU A 56 7.35 -0.14 -3.06
CA LEU A 56 6.35 -0.76 -3.94
C LEU A 56 5.82 0.21 -5.00
N ASN A 57 5.88 1.53 -4.78
CA ASN A 57 5.47 2.52 -5.77
C ASN A 57 6.43 2.53 -6.96
N GLY A 58 5.93 2.13 -8.13
CA GLY A 58 6.71 2.05 -9.37
C GLY A 58 7.22 0.65 -9.68
N MET A 59 7.01 -0.32 -8.79
CA MET A 59 7.23 -1.72 -9.13
C MET A 59 6.18 -2.21 -10.13
N THR A 60 6.60 -3.14 -10.98
CA THR A 60 5.71 -3.79 -11.95
C THR A 60 5.48 -5.23 -11.52
N ILE A 61 4.28 -5.53 -11.03
CA ILE A 61 3.88 -6.90 -10.67
C ILE A 61 3.11 -7.48 -11.86
N ARG A 62 3.58 -8.61 -12.40
CA ARG A 62 2.90 -9.37 -13.47
C ARG A 62 2.42 -8.52 -14.66
N ARG A 63 3.25 -7.57 -15.12
CA ARG A 63 3.00 -6.61 -16.22
C ARG A 63 2.07 -5.43 -15.90
N LYS A 64 1.68 -5.24 -14.63
CA LYS A 64 0.91 -4.06 -14.18
C LYS A 64 1.76 -3.22 -13.23
N ARG A 65 1.75 -1.90 -13.42
CA ARG A 65 2.35 -0.98 -12.45
C ARG A 65 1.54 -1.01 -11.17
N VAL A 66 2.22 -1.28 -10.07
CA VAL A 66 1.60 -1.31 -8.76
C VAL A 66 1.83 0.01 -8.07
N THR A 67 0.76 0.51 -7.47
CA THR A 67 0.77 1.69 -6.60
C THR A 67 0.52 1.21 -5.18
N ALA A 68 1.45 1.49 -4.28
CA ALA A 68 1.27 1.23 -2.87
C ALA A 68 1.19 2.54 -2.11
N ARG A 69 0.34 2.57 -1.09
CA ARG A 69 0.24 3.72 -0.21
C ARG A 69 0.02 3.24 1.21
N VAL A 70 0.60 3.96 2.16
CA VAL A 70 0.30 3.70 3.56
C VAL A 70 -1.12 4.15 3.81
N ASP A 71 -1.97 3.20 4.21
CA ASP A 71 -3.28 3.54 4.70
C ASP A 71 -3.13 3.87 6.18
N ARG A 72 -2.85 5.14 6.48
CA ARG A 72 -2.73 5.64 7.86
C ARG A 72 -4.09 5.98 8.49
N GLY A 73 -5.21 5.59 7.87
CA GLY A 73 -6.53 6.11 8.25
C GLY A 73 -6.54 7.64 8.16
N ALA A 74 -6.71 8.19 6.95
CA ALA A 74 -6.90 9.63 6.81
C ALA A 74 -8.07 10.08 7.73
N ALA A 75 -7.91 10.95 8.74
CA ALA A 75 -7.13 12.18 8.73
C ALA A 75 -7.18 12.78 7.33
N ARG A 76 -8.40 12.93 6.82
CA ARG A 76 -8.71 13.76 5.66
C ARG A 76 -8.12 15.13 6.03
N PRO A 77 -7.09 15.66 5.33
CA PRO A 77 -6.84 17.09 5.45
C PRO A 77 -8.14 17.72 4.99
N ALA A 78 -8.87 18.32 5.93
CA ALA A 78 -10.02 19.13 5.62
C ALA A 78 -9.53 20.08 4.52
N ARG A 79 -10.07 19.93 3.31
CA ARG A 79 -9.87 20.91 2.26
C ARG A 79 -10.37 22.21 2.87
N SER A 80 -9.45 23.04 3.36
CA SER A 80 -9.78 24.36 3.84
C SER A 80 -10.55 25.05 2.71
N PRO A 81 -11.82 25.45 2.92
CA PRO A 81 -12.53 26.22 1.92
C PRO A 81 -11.77 27.54 1.78
N ARG A 82 -11.16 27.79 0.62
CA ARG A 82 -10.55 29.08 0.34
C ARG A 82 -11.66 30.15 0.43
N PRO A 83 -11.44 31.24 1.18
CA PRO A 83 -12.49 32.20 1.50
C PRO A 83 -12.94 32.96 0.26
N ALA A 84 -14.24 33.29 0.25
CA ALA A 84 -14.89 34.03 -0.82
C ALA A 84 -14.17 35.37 -1.08
N ARG A 85 -13.84 35.59 -2.35
CA ARG A 85 -13.42 36.90 -2.86
C ARG A 85 -14.59 37.88 -2.71
N ARG A 86 -14.33 38.99 -2.03
CA ARG A 86 -15.10 40.24 -2.07
C ARG A 86 -14.12 41.37 -1.65
N PRO A 87 -14.25 42.64 -2.10
CA PRO A 87 -15.25 43.25 -2.97
C PRO A 87 -14.80 43.50 -4.41
#